data_AF-A0A2R6MN13-F1
#
_entry.id   AF-A0A2R6MN13-F1
#
_cell.length_a   1.000
_cell.length_b   1.000
_cell.length_c   1.000
_cell.angle_alpha   90.00
_cell.angle_beta   90.00
_cell.angle_gamma   90.00
#
_symmetry.space_group_name_H-M   'P 1'
#
loop_
_entity.id
_entity.type
_entity.pdbx_description
1 polymer ?
#
loop_
_entity_poly.entity_id
_entity_poly.type
_entity_poly.pdbx_seq_one_letter_code
_entity_poly.pdbx_strand_id
1 'polypeptide(L)'
;MSTVDKQLDELQATIVDELPNDISVSDVTYEGPELVIYTRDPKKFAQNGDLVRNLAGQLRKRITVRPVPDALTDPAAAREKVLNVIPEKADVADLDFHADTGEVVIEAAKPGMVIGRHGSTLREITQEVGWTPEVVRTPPIESSTVSNVRSFLKQEREERRDVLERVGRQIHREEMADDEWVRISTLGCCREVGRASFILSTPETRILIDCGDKPGSEDAPYLQVPEANPLNSLD
;
A
#
# COMPACT_ATOMS: atom_id res chain seq x y z
N MET A 1 -22.77 -11.94 -4.14
CA MET A 1 -21.64 -11.50 -3.29
C MET A 1 -20.60 -12.59 -3.31
N SER A 2 -19.37 -12.24 -3.66
CA SER A 2 -18.22 -13.14 -3.50
C SER A 2 -17.97 -13.41 -2.01
N THR A 3 -17.23 -14.47 -1.68
CA THR A 3 -16.82 -14.77 -0.29
C THR A 3 -16.09 -13.57 0.32
N VAL A 4 -15.26 -12.89 -0.47
CA VAL A 4 -14.51 -11.70 -0.04
C VAL A 4 -15.42 -10.52 0.28
N ASP A 5 -16.51 -10.31 -0.47
CA ASP A 5 -17.46 -9.23 -0.15
C ASP A 5 -18.12 -9.45 1.21
N LYS A 6 -18.48 -10.70 1.53
CA LYS A 6 -19.04 -11.04 2.86
C LYS A 6 -18.02 -10.81 3.97
N GLN A 7 -16.76 -11.16 3.73
CA GLN A 7 -15.69 -10.89 4.70
C GLN A 7 -15.48 -9.40 4.93
N LEU A 8 -15.57 -8.58 3.87
CA LEU A 8 -15.51 -7.12 4.00
C LEU A 8 -16.69 -6.59 4.80
N ASP A 9 -17.91 -7.08 4.57
CA ASP A 9 -19.09 -6.71 5.36
C ASP A 9 -18.93 -7.07 6.85
N GLU A 10 -18.42 -8.27 7.15
CA GLU A 10 -18.14 -8.74 8.51
C GLU A 10 -17.03 -7.93 9.19
N LEU A 11 -15.96 -7.61 8.44
CA LEU A 11 -14.88 -6.75 8.91
C LEU A 11 -15.37 -5.33 9.18
N GLN A 12 -16.19 -4.77 8.30
CA GLN A 12 -16.78 -3.46 8.48
C GLN A 12 -17.66 -3.42 9.72
N ALA A 13 -18.50 -4.43 9.96
CA ALA A 13 -19.30 -4.53 11.18
C ALA A 13 -18.42 -4.59 12.43
N THR A 14 -17.37 -5.43 12.42
CA THR A 14 -16.41 -5.54 13.52
C THR A 14 -15.70 -4.20 13.80
N ILE A 15 -15.28 -3.50 12.74
CA ILE A 15 -14.64 -2.19 12.87
C ILE A 15 -15.62 -1.20 13.48
N VAL A 16 -16.86 -1.11 12.98
CA VAL A 16 -17.86 -0.16 13.50
C VAL A 16 -18.18 -0.41 14.98
N ASP A 17 -18.25 -1.67 15.42
CA ASP A 17 -18.53 -2.02 16.82
C ASP A 17 -17.39 -1.61 17.78
N GLU A 18 -16.14 -1.61 17.31
CA GLU A 18 -14.96 -1.20 18.09
C GLU A 18 -14.74 0.32 18.07
N LEU A 19 -15.38 1.03 17.14
CA LEU A 19 -15.22 2.48 16.99
C LEU A 19 -16.13 3.25 17.96
N PRO A 20 -15.65 4.39 18.49
CA PRO A 20 -16.51 5.36 19.15
C PRO A 20 -17.66 5.84 18.25
N ASN A 21 -18.84 6.07 18.84
CA ASN A 21 -20.06 6.48 18.13
C ASN A 21 -19.94 7.79 17.32
N ASP A 22 -18.91 8.61 17.58
CA ASP A 22 -18.65 9.86 16.88
C ASP A 22 -17.71 9.73 15.69
N ILE A 23 -17.26 8.51 15.35
CA ILE A 23 -16.41 8.20 14.21
C ILE A 23 -17.21 7.38 13.18
N SER A 24 -17.30 7.90 11.95
CA SER A 24 -18.00 7.21 10.87
C SER A 24 -17.05 6.46 9.93
N VAL A 25 -17.46 5.25 9.51
CA VAL A 25 -16.82 4.49 8.42
C VAL A 25 -17.71 4.60 7.20
N SER A 26 -17.14 5.05 6.09
CA SER A 26 -17.83 5.18 4.81
C SER A 26 -17.72 3.91 3.98
N ASP A 27 -16.55 3.28 3.96
CA ASP A 27 -16.29 2.05 3.22
C ASP A 27 -15.07 1.32 3.78
N VAL A 28 -14.98 0.02 3.53
CA VAL A 28 -13.84 -0.84 3.88
C VAL A 28 -13.50 -1.72 2.69
N THR A 29 -12.25 -1.64 2.22
CA THR A 29 -11.79 -2.43 1.07
C THR A 29 -10.37 -2.93 1.28
N TYR A 30 -9.97 -3.89 0.45
CA TYR A 30 -8.58 -4.33 0.36
C TYR A 30 -7.90 -3.61 -0.79
N GLU A 31 -6.75 -2.99 -0.54
CA GLU A 31 -5.90 -2.44 -1.59
C GLU A 31 -4.49 -3.01 -1.47
N GLY A 32 -4.16 -3.94 -2.36
CA GLY A 32 -2.96 -4.74 -2.26
C GLY A 32 -2.89 -5.46 -0.90
N PRO A 33 -1.78 -5.36 -0.15
CA PRO A 33 -1.65 -6.04 1.13
C PRO A 33 -2.32 -5.32 2.31
N GLU A 34 -2.99 -4.18 2.08
CA GLU A 34 -3.57 -3.35 3.14
C GLU A 34 -5.10 -3.45 3.19
N LEU A 35 -5.64 -3.33 4.41
CA LEU A 35 -7.05 -3.04 4.65
C LEU A 35 -7.22 -1.52 4.75
N VAL A 36 -7.97 -0.94 3.81
CA VAL A 36 -8.21 0.50 3.74
C VAL A 36 -9.57 0.81 4.34
N ILE A 37 -9.59 1.72 5.32
CA ILE A 37 -10.82 2.23 5.95
C ILE A 37 -11.04 3.65 5.46
N TYR A 38 -12.12 3.86 4.72
CA TYR A 38 -12.54 5.19 4.27
C TYR A 38 -13.44 5.86 5.31
N THR A 39 -13.17 7.12 5.63
CA THR A 39 -13.87 7.85 6.69
C THR A 39 -14.08 9.33 6.35
N ARG A 40 -15.18 9.92 6.85
CA ARG A 40 -15.38 11.38 6.86
C ARG A 40 -14.69 12.06 8.03
N ASP A 41 -14.19 11.29 9.00
CA ASP A 41 -13.63 11.76 10.25
C ASP A 41 -12.13 11.40 10.41
N PRO A 42 -11.27 11.60 9.39
CA PRO A 42 -9.86 11.19 9.44
C PRO A 42 -9.12 11.83 10.63
N LYS A 43 -9.51 13.05 10.99
CA LYS A 43 -8.94 13.79 12.13
C LYS A 43 -9.24 13.12 13.46
N LYS A 44 -10.47 12.59 13.65
CA LYS A 44 -10.86 11.89 14.87
C LYS A 44 -10.17 10.54 14.99
N PHE A 45 -10.05 9.82 13.88
CA PHE A 45 -9.23 8.61 13.79
C PHE A 45 -7.78 8.88 14.24
N ALA A 46 -7.20 9.99 13.79
CA ALA A 46 -5.84 10.34 14.13
C ALA A 46 -5.68 10.83 15.59
N GLN A 47 -6.71 11.41 16.21
CA GLN A 47 -6.72 11.82 17.64
C GLN A 47 -6.53 10.63 18.58
N ASN A 48 -7.17 9.50 18.29
CA ASN A 48 -7.00 8.28 19.07
C ASN A 48 -5.89 7.40 18.49
N GLY A 49 -4.64 7.71 18.85
CA GLY A 49 -3.46 7.03 18.30
C GLY A 49 -3.36 5.52 18.56
N ASP A 50 -4.12 4.98 19.51
CA ASP A 50 -4.16 3.55 19.82
C ASP A 50 -5.26 2.81 19.03
N LEU A 51 -6.25 3.53 18.48
CA LEU A 51 -7.40 2.92 17.80
C LEU A 51 -6.98 2.10 16.58
N VAL A 52 -6.22 2.70 15.66
CA VAL A 52 -5.73 2.00 14.46
C VAL A 52 -4.79 0.85 14.84
N ARG A 53 -4.00 1.02 15.90
CA ARG A 53 -3.09 -0.02 16.40
C ARG A 53 -3.86 -1.20 16.98
N ASN A 54 -4.90 -0.96 17.76
CA ASN A 54 -5.73 -1.98 18.39
C ASN A 54 -6.49 -2.76 17.32
N LEU A 55 -7.12 -2.05 16.36
CA LEU A 55 -7.78 -2.67 15.20
C LEU A 55 -6.79 -3.54 14.40
N ALA A 56 -5.59 -3.03 14.11
CA ALA A 56 -4.58 -3.80 13.38
C ALA A 56 -4.13 -5.05 14.16
N GLY A 57 -4.02 -4.96 15.48
CA GLY A 57 -3.68 -6.09 16.35
C GLY A 57 -4.77 -7.15 16.43
N GLN A 58 -6.04 -6.72 16.53
CA GLN A 58 -7.21 -7.59 16.60
C GLN A 58 -7.47 -8.30 15.27
N LEU A 59 -7.45 -7.54 14.17
CA LEU A 59 -7.71 -8.05 12.82
C LEU A 59 -6.49 -8.74 12.21
N ARG A 60 -5.29 -8.56 12.80
CA ARG A 60 -4.00 -9.04 12.28
C ARG A 60 -3.74 -8.61 10.83
N LYS A 61 -4.25 -7.43 10.46
CA LYS A 61 -4.13 -6.85 9.12
C LYS A 61 -3.41 -5.51 9.22
N ARG A 62 -2.71 -5.14 8.15
CA ARG A 62 -2.13 -3.80 8.03
C ARG A 62 -3.25 -2.83 7.64
N ILE A 63 -3.56 -1.89 8.52
CA ILE A 63 -4.67 -0.96 8.35
C ILE A 63 -4.16 0.43 7.95
N THR A 64 -4.77 1.00 6.93
CA THR A 64 -4.59 2.40 6.53
C THR A 64 -5.93 3.10 6.57
N VAL A 65 -5.98 4.29 7.16
CA VAL A 65 -7.19 5.12 7.21
C VAL A 65 -7.04 6.20 6.14
N ARG A 66 -8.06 6.34 5.29
CA ARG A 66 -8.11 7.35 4.25
C ARG A 66 -9.36 8.22 4.37
N PRO A 67 -9.24 9.53 4.12
CA PRO A 67 -10.39 10.39 4.06
C PRO A 67 -11.18 10.12 2.78
N VAL A 68 -12.50 10.30 2.84
CA VAL A 68 -13.29 10.46 1.62
C VAL A 68 -13.05 11.86 1.00
N PRO A 69 -13.19 12.04 -0.33
CA PRO A 69 -12.82 13.29 -1.01
C PRO A 69 -13.50 14.56 -0.46
N ASP A 70 -14.72 14.44 0.09
CA ASP A 70 -15.50 15.53 0.69
C ASP A 70 -15.00 15.97 2.08
N ALA A 71 -14.13 15.19 2.73
CA ALA A 71 -13.58 15.47 4.05
C ALA A 71 -12.20 16.15 4.03
N LEU A 72 -11.64 16.40 2.84
CA LEU A 72 -10.30 16.95 2.67
C LEU A 72 -10.25 18.46 2.86
N THR A 73 -9.22 18.94 3.56
CA THR A 73 -8.90 20.37 3.58
C THR A 73 -8.31 20.77 2.22
N ASP A 74 -8.60 21.97 1.72
CA ASP A 74 -8.01 22.50 0.49
C ASP A 74 -6.47 22.33 0.47
N PRO A 75 -5.86 21.84 -0.63
CA PRO A 75 -4.42 21.59 -0.70
C PRO A 75 -3.53 22.78 -0.36
N ALA A 76 -3.93 24.02 -0.71
CA ALA A 76 -3.12 25.20 -0.43
C ALA A 76 -3.12 25.51 1.09
N ALA A 77 -4.28 25.42 1.74
CA ALA A 77 -4.38 25.58 3.19
C ALA A 77 -3.74 24.40 3.96
N ALA A 78 -3.84 23.18 3.41
CA ALA A 78 -3.21 22.01 3.99
C ALA A 78 -1.68 22.10 3.92
N ARG A 79 -1.11 22.60 2.82
CA ARG A 79 0.34 22.77 2.65
C ARG A 79 0.97 23.57 3.79
N GLU A 80 0.40 24.72 4.13
CA GLU A 80 0.93 25.58 5.19
C GLU A 80 0.92 24.86 6.56
N LYS A 81 -0.20 24.21 6.88
CA LYS A 81 -0.35 23.45 8.13
C LYS A 81 0.61 22.27 8.22
N VAL A 82 0.79 21.51 7.14
CA VAL A 82 1.74 20.39 7.08
C VAL A 82 3.16 20.88 7.35
N LEU A 83 3.59 21.97 6.70
CA LEU A 83 4.92 22.54 6.91
C LEU A 83 5.11 23.08 8.34
N ASN A 84 4.07 23.60 8.98
CA ASN A 84 4.14 24.06 10.37
C ASN A 84 4.29 22.91 11.39
N VAL A 85 3.72 21.74 11.10
CA VAL A 85 3.85 20.55 11.96
C VAL A 85 5.23 19.90 11.81
N ILE A 86 5.79 19.91 10.59
CA ILE A 86 7.07 19.27 10.31
C ILE A 86 8.23 20.15 10.79
N PRO A 87 9.20 19.60 11.56
CA PRO A 87 10.37 20.37 11.95
C PRO A 87 11.16 20.86 10.73
N GLU A 88 11.56 22.12 10.67
CA GLU A 88 12.36 22.69 9.56
C GLU A 88 13.61 21.85 9.23
N LYS A 89 14.22 21.22 10.26
CA LYS A 89 15.39 20.34 10.13
C LYS A 89 15.14 19.08 9.29
N ALA A 90 13.87 18.73 9.03
CA ALA A 90 13.48 17.64 8.16
C ALA A 90 13.82 17.95 6.69
N ASP A 91 13.92 19.23 6.33
CA ASP A 91 14.28 19.73 5.01
C ASP A 91 13.34 19.17 3.94
N VAL A 92 12.08 19.64 3.99
CA VAL A 92 11.01 19.26 3.06
C VAL A 92 11.26 19.95 1.72
N ALA A 93 11.46 19.15 0.67
CA ALA A 93 11.69 19.62 -0.69
C ALA A 93 10.39 19.88 -1.43
N ASP A 94 9.40 18.97 -1.29
CA ASP A 94 8.12 19.09 -1.98
C ASP A 94 6.97 18.44 -1.19
N LEU A 95 5.75 18.91 -1.47
CA LEU A 95 4.49 18.37 -1.01
C LEU A 95 3.55 18.21 -2.21
N ASP A 96 3.07 17.00 -2.42
CA ASP A 96 2.23 16.66 -3.56
C ASP A 96 0.92 16.03 -3.08
N PHE A 97 -0.20 16.68 -3.41
CA PHE A 97 -1.51 16.34 -2.89
C PHE A 97 -2.31 15.54 -3.93
N HIS A 98 -2.82 14.38 -3.51
CA HIS A 98 -3.61 13.48 -4.33
C HIS A 98 -5.04 13.41 -3.83
N ALA A 99 -5.88 14.33 -4.33
CA ALA A 99 -7.26 14.46 -3.87
C ALA A 99 -8.08 13.18 -4.03
N ASP A 100 -7.79 12.36 -5.06
CA ASP A 100 -8.53 11.12 -5.34
C ASP A 100 -8.32 10.04 -4.28
N THR A 101 -7.13 9.98 -3.68
CA THR A 101 -6.79 9.03 -2.59
C THR A 101 -6.79 9.67 -1.22
N GLY A 102 -6.85 11.01 -1.16
CA GLY A 102 -6.75 11.76 0.08
C GLY A 102 -5.36 11.73 0.72
N GLU A 103 -4.33 11.51 -0.10
CA GLU A 103 -2.94 11.35 0.34
C GLU A 103 -2.10 12.60 0.05
N VAL A 104 -1.14 12.88 0.92
CA VAL A 104 -0.10 13.88 0.67
C VAL A 104 1.27 13.21 0.68
N VAL A 105 1.96 13.23 -0.45
CA VAL A 105 3.34 12.75 -0.56
C VAL A 105 4.27 13.86 -0.10
N ILE A 106 5.09 13.54 0.90
CA ILE A 106 6.00 14.48 1.56
C ILE A 106 7.42 14.06 1.23
N GLU A 107 8.10 14.86 0.40
CA GLU A 107 9.49 14.64 0.03
C GLU A 107 10.40 15.39 1.00
N ALA A 108 11.18 14.66 1.80
CA ALA A 108 12.07 15.27 2.78
C ALA A 108 13.46 14.64 2.76
N ALA A 109 14.49 15.45 2.99
CA ALA A 109 15.87 14.95 3.08
C ALA A 109 16.05 14.04 4.32
N LYS A 110 15.28 14.28 5.40
CA LYS A 110 15.27 13.44 6.61
C LYS A 110 13.86 12.90 6.93
N PRO A 111 13.40 11.84 6.24
CA PRO A 111 12.06 11.26 6.43
C PRO A 111 11.72 10.90 7.88
N GLY A 112 12.69 10.39 8.65
CA GLY A 112 12.45 10.00 10.05
C GLY A 112 11.97 11.15 10.94
N MET A 113 12.31 12.40 10.60
CA MET A 113 11.84 13.60 11.32
C MET A 113 10.40 13.95 10.95
N VAL A 114 9.99 13.70 9.70
CA VAL A 114 8.60 13.85 9.24
C VAL A 114 7.71 12.76 9.84
N ILE A 115 8.24 11.54 9.99
CA ILE A 115 7.50 10.42 10.58
C ILE A 115 7.28 10.64 12.09
N GLY A 116 8.33 11.08 12.79
CA GLY A 116 8.32 11.21 14.24
C GLY A 116 8.39 9.86 14.97
N ARG A 117 8.45 9.89 16.31
CA ARG A 117 8.55 8.66 17.11
C ARG A 117 7.24 7.89 17.05
N HIS A 118 7.30 6.63 16.62
CA HIS A 118 6.12 5.78 16.42
C HIS A 118 5.07 6.41 15.48
N GLY A 119 5.44 7.30 14.57
CA GLY A 119 4.49 7.97 13.67
C GLY A 119 3.72 9.13 14.32
N SER A 120 4.24 9.74 15.40
CA SER A 120 3.56 10.84 16.10
C SER A 120 3.28 12.05 15.20
N THR A 121 4.26 12.43 14.36
CA THR A 121 4.17 13.60 13.50
C THR A 121 3.24 13.34 12.31
N LEU A 122 3.23 12.12 11.76
CA LEU A 122 2.23 11.72 10.75
C LEU A 122 0.80 11.82 11.28
N ARG A 123 0.60 11.40 12.54
CA ARG A 123 -0.70 11.51 13.20
C ARG A 123 -1.10 12.96 13.39
N GLU A 124 -0.19 13.81 13.84
CA GLU A 124 -0.42 15.25 13.99
C GLU A 124 -0.77 15.91 12.65
N ILE A 125 -0.06 15.59 11.56
CA ILE A 125 -0.40 16.03 10.21
C ILE A 125 -1.84 15.63 9.86
N THR A 126 -2.18 14.36 10.06
CA THR A 126 -3.53 13.84 9.75
C THR A 126 -4.59 14.54 10.62
N GLN A 127 -4.32 14.79 11.90
CA GLN A 127 -5.22 15.52 12.81
C GLN A 127 -5.47 16.96 12.33
N GLU A 128 -4.43 17.66 11.85
CA GLU A 128 -4.53 19.06 11.44
C GLU A 128 -5.24 19.22 10.08
N VAL A 129 -4.86 18.40 9.09
CA VAL A 129 -5.29 18.60 7.70
C VAL A 129 -6.23 17.53 7.16
N GLY A 130 -6.32 16.37 7.80
CA GLY A 130 -7.19 15.26 7.37
C GLY A 130 -6.63 14.41 6.22
N TRP A 131 -5.54 14.85 5.60
CA TRP A 131 -4.82 14.12 4.56
C TRP A 131 -3.98 12.99 5.17
N THR A 132 -3.89 11.85 4.47
CA THR A 132 -3.04 10.72 4.85
C THR A 132 -1.61 10.97 4.36
N PRO A 133 -0.61 11.15 5.23
CA PRO A 133 0.75 11.48 4.82
C PRO A 133 1.55 10.25 4.39
N GLU A 134 2.15 10.30 3.20
CA GLU A 134 3.12 9.34 2.70
C GLU A 134 4.50 10.01 2.63
N VAL A 135 5.51 9.48 3.32
CA VAL A 135 6.83 10.12 3.39
C VAL A 135 7.82 9.42 2.49
N VAL A 136 8.45 10.18 1.60
CA VAL A 136 9.53 9.71 0.72
C VAL A 136 10.79 10.54 0.95
N ARG A 137 11.95 9.93 0.69
CA ARG A 137 13.23 10.64 0.78
C ARG A 137 13.43 11.50 -0.46
N THR A 138 13.80 12.76 -0.27
CA THR A 138 14.25 13.62 -1.38
C THR A 138 15.44 12.96 -2.08
N PRO A 139 15.37 12.67 -3.38
CA PRO A 139 16.50 12.16 -4.14
C PRO A 139 17.67 13.16 -4.08
N PRO A 140 18.91 12.71 -3.87
CA PRO A 140 20.07 13.62 -3.87
C PRO A 140 20.35 14.23 -5.25
N ILE A 141 19.83 13.61 -6.31
CA ILE A 141 19.94 14.04 -7.69
C ILE A 141 18.56 13.90 -8.31
N GLU A 142 18.08 14.99 -8.92
CA GLU A 142 16.86 14.97 -9.72
C GLU A 142 16.99 13.97 -10.87
N SER A 143 16.03 13.05 -10.96
CA SER A 143 16.01 12.00 -11.96
C SER A 143 14.78 12.14 -12.82
N SER A 144 14.99 12.42 -14.11
CA SER A 144 13.90 12.49 -15.09
C SER A 144 13.09 11.19 -15.12
N THR A 145 13.74 10.03 -14.94
CA THR A 145 13.06 8.74 -14.82
C THR A 145 12.12 8.70 -13.62
N VAL A 146 12.57 9.15 -12.43
CA VAL A 146 11.72 9.17 -11.23
C VAL A 146 10.53 10.10 -11.42
N SER A 147 10.76 11.31 -11.94
CA SER A 147 9.70 12.28 -12.20
C SER A 147 8.69 11.79 -13.24
N ASN A 148 9.15 11.11 -14.29
CA ASN A 148 8.28 10.50 -15.30
C ASN A 148 7.45 9.36 -14.70
N VAL A 149 8.05 8.45 -13.93
CA VAL A 149 7.32 7.35 -13.28
C VAL A 149 6.28 7.90 -12.30
N ARG A 150 6.61 8.90 -11.47
CA ARG A 150 5.66 9.56 -10.58
C ARG A 150 4.51 10.19 -11.35
N SER A 151 4.81 10.91 -12.45
CA SER A 151 3.78 11.55 -13.27
C SER A 151 2.86 10.52 -13.91
N PHE A 152 3.40 9.40 -14.40
CA PHE A 152 2.63 8.29 -14.92
C PHE A 152 1.73 7.65 -13.84
N LEU A 153 2.28 7.34 -12.66
CA LEU A 153 1.50 6.79 -11.54
C LEU A 153 0.39 7.74 -11.05
N LYS A 154 0.56 9.06 -11.23
CA LYS A 154 -0.50 10.05 -10.98
C LYS A 154 -1.59 10.02 -12.05
N GLN A 155 -1.22 9.87 -13.31
CA GLN A 155 -2.16 9.83 -14.44
C GLN A 155 -3.00 8.55 -14.41
N GLU A 156 -2.39 7.41 -14.08
CA GLU A 156 -3.05 6.09 -14.06
C GLU A 156 -3.65 5.73 -12.68
N ARG A 157 -4.02 6.72 -11.84
CA ARG A 157 -4.46 6.44 -10.47
C ARG A 157 -5.73 5.61 -10.38
N GLU A 158 -6.71 5.86 -11.24
CA GLU A 158 -7.95 5.09 -11.26
C GLU A 158 -7.69 3.62 -11.60
N GLU A 159 -6.97 3.35 -12.69
CA GLU A 159 -6.59 1.98 -13.07
C GLU A 159 -5.76 1.30 -11.98
N ARG A 160 -4.80 2.03 -11.39
CA ARG A 160 -3.98 1.51 -10.29
C ARG A 160 -4.84 1.09 -9.10
N ARG A 161 -5.87 1.86 -8.73
CA ARG A 161 -6.77 1.50 -7.63
C ARG A 161 -7.50 0.20 -7.95
N ASP A 162 -8.05 0.06 -9.14
CA ASP A 162 -8.75 -1.16 -9.56
C ASP A 162 -7.82 -2.40 -9.54
N VAL A 163 -6.56 -2.21 -9.94
CA VAL A 163 -5.52 -3.26 -9.82
C VAL A 163 -5.26 -3.61 -8.36
N LEU A 164 -5.10 -2.62 -7.48
CA LEU A 164 -4.86 -2.84 -6.05
C LEU A 164 -6.05 -3.54 -5.38
N GLU A 165 -7.29 -3.18 -5.72
CA GLU A 165 -8.48 -3.85 -5.21
C GLU A 165 -8.53 -5.32 -5.63
N ARG A 166 -8.27 -5.60 -6.91
CA ARG A 166 -8.21 -6.97 -7.43
C ARG A 166 -7.12 -7.80 -6.75
N VAL A 167 -5.92 -7.23 -6.60
CA VAL A 167 -4.80 -7.88 -5.90
C VAL A 167 -5.12 -8.09 -4.42
N GLY A 168 -5.73 -7.11 -3.76
CA GLY A 168 -6.06 -7.20 -2.34
C GLY A 168 -7.12 -8.26 -2.04
N ARG A 169 -8.13 -8.39 -2.91
CA ARG A 169 -9.11 -9.47 -2.84
C ARG A 169 -8.48 -10.85 -3.04
N GLN A 170 -7.45 -10.97 -3.88
CA GLN A 170 -6.71 -12.22 -4.09
C GLN A 170 -5.86 -12.59 -2.86
N ILE A 171 -5.15 -11.62 -2.27
CA ILE A 171 -4.29 -11.83 -1.09
C ILE A 171 -5.10 -12.29 0.13
N HIS A 172 -6.30 -11.74 0.32
CA HIS A 172 -7.11 -11.95 1.51
C HIS A 172 -8.22 -13.00 1.34
N ARG A 173 -8.14 -13.84 0.30
CA ARG A 173 -9.05 -14.99 0.16
C ARG A 173 -8.87 -15.99 1.31
N GLU A 174 -9.85 -16.84 1.50
CA GLU A 174 -9.75 -17.97 2.44
C GLU A 174 -8.76 -19.02 1.93
N GLU A 175 -8.19 -19.75 2.88
CA GLU A 175 -7.38 -20.94 2.62
C GLU A 175 -8.20 -21.94 1.76
N MET A 176 -7.55 -22.47 0.73
CA MET A 176 -8.13 -23.38 -0.26
C MET A 176 -7.75 -24.85 -0.02
N ALA A 177 -6.71 -25.13 0.77
CA ALA A 177 -6.17 -26.48 0.97
C ALA A 177 -5.56 -26.66 2.37
N ASP A 178 -5.82 -27.81 2.98
CA ASP A 178 -5.30 -28.16 4.32
C ASP A 178 -3.88 -28.78 4.29
N ASP A 179 -3.35 -29.06 3.11
CA ASP A 179 -2.01 -29.65 2.97
C ASP A 179 -0.92 -28.63 3.33
N GLU A 180 0.22 -29.11 3.83
CA GLU A 180 1.37 -28.24 4.14
C GLU A 180 2.61 -28.73 3.41
N TRP A 181 2.96 -28.06 2.32
CA TRP A 181 4.24 -28.25 1.66
C TRP A 181 4.76 -26.97 1.04
N VAL A 182 6.08 -26.93 0.87
CA VAL A 182 6.78 -25.86 0.17
C VAL A 182 7.73 -26.49 -0.83
N ARG A 183 7.71 -26.00 -2.07
CA ARG A 183 8.67 -26.41 -3.10
C ARG A 183 9.18 -25.21 -3.89
N ILE A 184 10.36 -25.37 -4.47
CA ILE A 184 10.96 -24.38 -5.35
C ILE A 184 11.23 -25.04 -6.71
N SER A 185 10.75 -24.42 -7.78
CA SER A 185 11.08 -24.77 -9.16
C SER A 185 12.02 -23.72 -9.73
N THR A 186 13.14 -24.17 -10.29
CA THR A 186 14.17 -23.29 -10.86
C THR A 186 13.90 -23.09 -12.36
N LEU A 187 13.68 -21.86 -12.80
CA LEU A 187 13.41 -21.53 -14.21
C LEU A 187 14.65 -20.96 -14.94
N GLY A 188 15.70 -20.59 -14.21
CA GLY A 188 16.98 -20.12 -14.75
C GLY A 188 18.00 -19.81 -13.65
N CYS A 189 19.21 -19.38 -14.01
CA CYS A 189 20.30 -19.01 -13.09
C CYS A 189 20.77 -20.18 -12.17
N CYS A 190 20.56 -21.42 -12.61
CA CYS A 190 21.04 -22.61 -11.90
C CYS A 190 22.17 -23.25 -12.69
N ARG A 191 23.39 -23.21 -12.13
CA ARG A 191 24.65 -23.57 -12.80
C ARG A 191 25.01 -22.68 -14.00
N GLU A 192 24.52 -21.45 -14.00
CA GLU A 192 24.83 -20.43 -14.99
C GLU A 192 24.69 -19.02 -14.37
N VAL A 193 25.14 -18.00 -15.10
CA VAL A 193 24.90 -16.58 -14.75
C VAL A 193 23.91 -15.99 -15.74
N GLY A 194 22.95 -15.20 -15.23
CA GLY A 194 21.89 -14.57 -16.02
C GLY A 194 20.57 -15.34 -15.93
N ARG A 195 19.48 -14.72 -16.41
CA ARG A 195 18.11 -15.25 -16.41
C ARG A 195 17.62 -15.80 -15.07
N ALA A 196 17.89 -15.09 -13.98
CA ALA A 196 17.42 -15.46 -12.64
C ALA A 196 15.90 -15.51 -12.59
N SER A 197 15.36 -16.66 -12.21
CA SER A 197 13.93 -16.84 -12.05
C SER A 197 13.62 -18.15 -11.32
N PHE A 198 12.76 -18.05 -10.31
CA PHE A 198 12.36 -19.17 -9.45
C PHE A 198 10.87 -19.08 -9.17
N ILE A 199 10.21 -20.22 -9.05
CA ILE A 199 8.84 -20.31 -8.54
C ILE A 199 8.90 -20.91 -7.15
N LEU A 200 8.41 -20.18 -6.16
CA LEU A 200 8.06 -20.71 -4.85
C LEU A 200 6.59 -21.14 -4.89
N SER A 201 6.30 -22.40 -4.56
CA SER A 201 4.91 -22.88 -4.49
C SER A 201 4.57 -23.46 -3.14
N THR A 202 3.31 -23.28 -2.77
CA THR A 202 2.57 -24.01 -1.73
C THR A 202 1.34 -24.67 -2.39
N PRO A 203 0.50 -25.43 -1.68
CA PRO A 203 -0.77 -25.92 -2.23
C PRO A 203 -1.68 -24.80 -2.78
N GLU A 204 -1.54 -23.58 -2.25
CA GLU A 204 -2.46 -22.48 -2.54
C GLU A 204 -1.84 -21.36 -3.36
N THR A 205 -0.53 -21.15 -3.24
CA THR A 205 0.14 -19.94 -3.71
C THR A 205 1.32 -20.27 -4.62
N ARG A 206 1.52 -19.45 -5.66
CA ARG A 206 2.71 -19.48 -6.53
C ARG A 206 3.31 -18.10 -6.67
N ILE A 207 4.52 -17.92 -6.13
CA ILE A 207 5.25 -16.66 -6.20
C ILE A 207 6.42 -16.80 -7.17
N LEU A 208 6.48 -15.90 -8.16
CA LEU A 208 7.62 -15.74 -9.06
C LEU A 208 8.65 -14.82 -8.42
N ILE A 209 9.86 -15.34 -8.20
CA ILE A 209 11.00 -14.61 -7.65
C ILE A 209 11.99 -14.41 -8.78
N ASP A 210 12.22 -13.13 -9.13
CA ASP A 210 12.97 -12.68 -10.30
C ASP A 210 12.41 -13.18 -11.65
N CYS A 211 12.70 -12.40 -12.69
CA CYS A 211 12.45 -12.78 -14.08
C CYS A 211 13.47 -12.06 -14.96
N GLY A 212 14.75 -12.36 -14.72
CA GLY A 212 15.87 -11.65 -15.32
C GLY A 212 16.13 -12.04 -16.78
N ASP A 213 16.89 -11.20 -17.45
CA ASP A 213 17.44 -11.45 -18.78
C ASP A 213 18.84 -12.11 -18.70
N LYS A 214 19.32 -12.70 -19.79
CA LYS A 214 20.66 -13.29 -19.88
C LYS A 214 21.59 -12.41 -20.73
N PRO A 215 22.56 -11.70 -20.12
CA PRO A 215 23.47 -10.85 -20.89
C PRO A 215 24.24 -11.61 -21.97
N GLY A 216 24.20 -11.10 -23.21
CA GLY A 216 24.92 -11.68 -24.34
C GLY A 216 24.27 -12.91 -24.97
N SER A 217 23.01 -13.18 -24.62
CA SER A 217 22.19 -14.26 -25.18
C SER A 217 20.73 -13.80 -25.27
N GLU A 218 19.93 -14.45 -26.09
CA GLU A 218 18.47 -14.27 -26.12
C GLU A 218 17.74 -15.33 -25.25
N ASP A 219 18.50 -16.14 -24.50
CA ASP A 219 17.93 -17.14 -23.59
C ASP A 219 17.12 -16.46 -22.48
N ALA A 220 15.82 -16.75 -22.42
CA ALA A 220 14.94 -16.36 -21.33
C ALA A 220 14.84 -17.47 -20.24
N PRO A 221 14.28 -17.15 -19.06
CA PRO A 221 13.77 -18.16 -18.14
C PRO A 221 12.72 -19.07 -18.81
N TYR A 222 12.62 -20.32 -18.34
CA TYR A 222 11.66 -21.30 -18.87
C TYR A 222 10.21 -21.04 -18.41
N LEU A 223 9.60 -19.92 -18.81
CA LEU A 223 8.24 -19.52 -18.41
C LEU A 223 7.12 -20.37 -19.03
N GLN A 224 7.42 -21.16 -20.06
CA GLN A 224 6.47 -22.03 -20.75
C GLN A 224 6.13 -23.30 -19.96
N VAL A 225 6.84 -23.60 -18.88
CA VAL A 225 6.63 -24.82 -18.09
C VAL A 225 5.31 -24.75 -17.31
N PRO A 226 4.67 -25.90 -17.01
CA PRO A 226 3.38 -25.94 -16.30
C PRO A 226 3.38 -25.24 -14.93
N GLU A 227 4.53 -25.15 -14.27
CA GLU A 227 4.68 -24.48 -12.99
C GLU A 227 4.54 -22.95 -13.09
N ALA A 228 4.80 -22.36 -14.26
CA ALA A 228 4.72 -20.92 -14.51
C ALA A 228 3.57 -20.51 -15.46
N ASN A 229 2.99 -21.46 -16.19
CA ASN A 229 1.96 -21.22 -17.22
C ASN A 229 0.65 -21.94 -16.84
N PRO A 230 -0.51 -21.26 -16.78
CA PRO A 230 -0.74 -19.86 -17.18
C PRO A 230 -0.26 -18.82 -16.17
N LEU A 231 0.19 -17.65 -16.67
CA LEU A 231 0.74 -16.57 -15.84
C LEU A 231 -0.28 -16.00 -14.84
N ASN A 232 -1.57 -16.05 -15.16
CA ASN A 232 -2.64 -15.64 -14.25
C ASN A 232 -2.82 -16.56 -13.03
N SER A 233 -2.02 -17.63 -12.96
CA SER A 233 -2.02 -18.59 -11.87
C SER A 233 -0.91 -18.31 -10.84
N LEU A 234 -0.08 -17.29 -11.11
CA LEU A 234 0.89 -16.70 -10.20
C LEU A 234 0.20 -15.64 -9.35
N ASP A 235 0.47 -15.66 -8.05
CA ASP A 235 -0.08 -14.73 -7.05
C ASP A 235 0.78 -13.46 -6.91
#